data_AF-A0A356F6F5-F1
#
_entry.id   AF-A0A356F6F5-F1
#
_cell.length_a   1.000
_cell.length_b   1.000
_cell.length_c   1.000
_cell.angle_alpha   90.00
_cell.angle_beta   90.00
_cell.angle_gamma   90.00
#
_symmetry.space_group_name_H-M   'P 1'
#
loop_
_entity.id
_entity.type
_entity.pdbx_description
1 polymer ?
#
loop_
_entity_poly.entity_id
_entity_poly.type
_entity_poly.pdbx_seq_one_letter_code
_entity_poly.pdbx_strand_id
1 'polypeptide(L)'
;MANEMSVDEAVRIITETNEFGDKFDEAVAYLKEHDAQNSLLVPFKDEQSQDKIKKARAKAYIQQAVADEEYDARFDEAVKLVKDDKEVQAQVQDEQEVYDKENHLDMTDEDAVLRNTKKISDMVDSFLDDKDNADEIADIKEKVEVVDDSGQSLSADEAQKYWDSLLESAKQQAVMLRAGDVNFFMKKEEEKRQTLNRDIKDFWAIGVATGVAGSAMETPTEKQVNPESKDYAKYVKAQADKAEKALNNLFGNGGKAKIKAGYFLHNAVETSRKMASYAHRWLQKGFKKVESVFSKRRESFDSKMKGLFGKAYEVKQAAVEHIKNNKTRLITDAAATIAVTAAAGTGLALPAVAGYALYTAAGSWTWPLVEKKTKAIREAKKAGQDTSEWTGFKGLKKAFAAIKSDEKEYKK
;
A
#
# COMPACT_ATOMS: atom_id res chain seq x y z
N MET A 1 -3.81 -30.08 16.84
CA MET A 1 -3.49 -31.11 15.83
C MET A 1 -2.63 -30.42 14.79
N ALA A 2 -1.40 -30.86 14.58
CA ALA A 2 -0.58 -30.34 13.50
C ALA A 2 -1.30 -30.69 12.18
N ASN A 3 -1.54 -29.70 11.32
CA ASN A 3 -2.04 -29.99 9.98
C ASN A 3 -0.96 -30.79 9.25
N GLU A 4 -1.20 -32.08 9.00
CA GLU A 4 -0.35 -32.87 8.12
C GLU A 4 -0.43 -32.28 6.71
N MET A 5 0.71 -31.89 6.15
CA MET A 5 0.84 -31.37 4.79
C MET A 5 0.39 -32.47 3.81
N SER A 6 -0.45 -32.15 2.83
CA SER A 6 -0.84 -33.11 1.78
C SER A 6 0.12 -33.05 0.59
N VAL A 7 0.07 -34.06 -0.30
CA VAL A 7 0.83 -34.01 -1.57
C VAL A 7 0.40 -32.79 -2.39
N ASP A 8 -0.91 -32.51 -2.47
CA ASP A 8 -1.42 -31.33 -3.17
C ASP A 8 -0.92 -30.02 -2.54
N GLU A 9 -0.81 -29.97 -1.20
CA GLU A 9 -0.28 -28.80 -0.50
C GLU A 9 1.22 -28.63 -0.72
N ALA A 10 1.99 -29.72 -0.71
CA ALA A 10 3.42 -29.70 -1.00
C ALA A 10 3.69 -29.30 -2.46
N VAL A 11 2.91 -29.84 -3.40
CA VAL A 11 2.90 -29.41 -4.81
C VAL A 11 2.63 -27.92 -4.87
N ARG A 12 1.56 -27.45 -4.23
CA ARG A 12 1.20 -26.03 -4.18
C ARG A 12 2.32 -25.16 -3.58
N ILE A 13 2.97 -25.56 -2.49
CA ILE A 13 4.08 -24.76 -1.94
C ILE A 13 5.24 -24.68 -2.95
N ILE A 14 5.59 -25.80 -3.60
CA ILE A 14 6.68 -25.83 -4.58
C ILE A 14 6.32 -25.06 -5.85
N THR A 15 5.15 -25.26 -6.43
CA THR A 15 4.81 -24.69 -7.75
C THR A 15 4.10 -23.36 -7.65
N GLU A 16 3.33 -23.15 -6.58
CA GLU A 16 2.35 -22.07 -6.53
C GLU A 16 2.75 -20.90 -5.62
N THR A 17 3.81 -21.04 -4.81
CA THR A 17 4.24 -20.01 -3.85
C THR A 17 5.68 -19.53 -4.07
N ASN A 18 5.98 -18.29 -3.68
CA ASN A 18 7.36 -17.80 -3.52
C ASN A 18 7.98 -18.24 -2.19
N GLU A 19 7.54 -19.34 -1.60
CA GLU A 19 8.14 -19.86 -0.37
C GLU A 19 9.61 -20.24 -0.65
N PHE A 20 10.51 -19.80 0.23
CA PHE A 20 11.96 -20.00 0.14
C PHE A 20 12.59 -20.33 1.49
N GLY A 21 11.81 -20.33 2.58
CA GLY A 21 12.24 -20.70 3.93
C GLY A 21 11.96 -22.17 4.25
N ASP A 22 11.82 -22.48 5.54
CA ASP A 22 11.68 -23.86 6.05
C ASP A 22 10.48 -24.59 5.43
N LYS A 23 9.36 -23.89 5.21
CA LYS A 23 8.18 -24.46 4.56
C LYS A 23 8.44 -24.97 3.13
N PHE A 24 9.36 -24.33 2.40
CA PHE A 24 9.74 -24.80 1.07
C PHE A 24 10.56 -26.08 1.16
N ASP A 25 11.50 -26.13 2.11
CA ASP A 25 12.31 -27.33 2.34
C ASP A 25 11.44 -28.50 2.80
N GLU A 26 10.49 -28.25 3.70
CA GLU A 26 9.50 -29.22 4.17
C GLU A 26 8.65 -29.74 3.01
N ALA A 27 8.16 -28.88 2.12
CA ALA A 27 7.38 -29.30 0.96
C ALA A 27 8.18 -30.16 -0.03
N VAL A 28 9.44 -29.79 -0.29
CA VAL A 28 10.35 -30.58 -1.15
C VAL A 28 10.65 -31.94 -0.50
N ALA A 29 10.91 -31.97 0.81
CA ALA A 29 11.16 -33.21 1.54
C ALA A 29 9.92 -34.11 1.57
N TYR A 30 8.75 -33.53 1.84
CA TYR A 30 7.48 -34.25 1.85
C TYR A 30 7.19 -34.88 0.49
N LEU A 31 7.39 -34.15 -0.62
CA LEU A 31 7.21 -34.71 -1.96
C LEU A 31 8.23 -35.81 -2.27
N LYS A 32 9.48 -35.68 -1.84
CA LYS A 32 10.49 -36.75 -1.98
C LYS A 32 10.08 -38.03 -1.24
N GLU A 33 9.42 -37.92 -0.10
CA GLU A 33 8.98 -39.06 0.71
C GLU A 33 7.67 -39.69 0.20
N HIS A 34 6.70 -38.86 -0.18
CA HIS A 34 5.33 -39.30 -0.45
C HIS A 34 4.96 -39.38 -1.94
N ASP A 35 5.76 -38.79 -2.84
CA ASP A 35 5.60 -38.88 -4.30
C ASP A 35 6.95 -38.71 -5.03
N ALA A 36 7.88 -39.63 -4.78
CA ALA A 36 9.26 -39.54 -5.28
C ALA A 36 9.38 -39.50 -6.82
N GLN A 37 8.35 -39.93 -7.56
CA GLN A 37 8.31 -39.89 -9.03
C GLN A 37 7.72 -38.58 -9.57
N ASN A 38 7.32 -37.66 -8.71
CA ASN A 38 6.74 -36.39 -9.11
C ASN A 38 7.72 -35.62 -10.01
N SER A 39 7.22 -35.18 -11.17
CA SER A 39 8.03 -34.45 -12.16
C SER A 39 8.58 -33.13 -11.64
N LEU A 40 7.97 -32.56 -10.59
CA LEU A 40 8.43 -31.36 -9.91
C LEU A 40 9.72 -31.56 -9.13
N LEU A 41 10.10 -32.80 -8.82
CA LEU A 41 11.35 -33.11 -8.13
C LEU A 41 12.58 -33.08 -9.05
N VAL A 42 12.39 -32.99 -10.37
CA VAL A 42 13.47 -32.97 -11.37
C VAL A 42 14.52 -31.87 -11.12
N PRO A 43 14.18 -30.64 -10.68
CA PRO A 43 15.15 -29.61 -10.33
C PRO A 43 15.81 -29.80 -8.95
N PHE A 44 15.33 -30.72 -8.10
CA PHE A 44 15.73 -30.86 -6.68
C PHE A 44 16.57 -32.13 -6.41
N LYS A 45 17.30 -32.59 -7.44
CA LYS A 45 18.09 -33.84 -7.42
C LYS A 45 19.25 -33.82 -6.42
N ASP A 46 19.76 -32.65 -6.08
CA ASP A 46 20.81 -32.45 -5.08
C ASP A 46 20.60 -31.15 -4.28
N GLU A 47 21.26 -31.04 -3.12
CA GLU A 47 21.15 -29.88 -2.22
C GLU A 47 21.64 -28.58 -2.87
N GLN A 48 22.64 -28.64 -3.77
CA GLN A 48 23.14 -27.45 -4.46
C GLN A 48 22.11 -26.87 -5.43
N SER A 49 21.32 -27.73 -6.07
CA SER A 49 20.24 -27.34 -6.97
C SER A 49 19.07 -26.75 -6.20
N GLN A 50 18.73 -27.31 -5.03
CA GLN A 50 17.73 -26.73 -4.13
C GLN A 50 18.17 -25.35 -3.60
N ASP A 51 19.42 -25.19 -3.15
CA ASP A 51 19.96 -23.89 -2.68
C ASP A 51 19.92 -22.81 -3.77
N LYS A 52 20.27 -23.17 -5.02
CA LYS A 52 20.16 -22.24 -6.17
C LYS A 52 18.71 -21.79 -6.40
N ILE A 53 17.75 -22.69 -6.31
CA ILE A 53 16.33 -22.38 -6.48
C ILE A 53 15.83 -21.49 -5.34
N LYS A 54 16.21 -21.79 -4.08
CA LYS A 54 15.89 -20.94 -2.92
C LYS A 54 16.42 -19.53 -3.10
N LYS A 55 17.69 -19.39 -3.51
CA LYS A 55 18.30 -18.08 -3.78
C LYS A 55 17.59 -17.34 -4.90
N ALA A 56 17.22 -18.01 -5.99
CA ALA A 56 16.47 -17.38 -7.08
C ALA A 56 15.10 -16.86 -6.62
N ARG A 57 14.37 -17.65 -5.80
CA ARG A 57 13.10 -17.25 -5.20
C ARG A 57 13.25 -16.09 -4.22
N ALA A 58 14.27 -16.13 -3.37
CA ALA A 58 14.59 -15.06 -2.44
C ALA A 58 14.90 -13.74 -3.18
N LYS A 59 15.67 -13.77 -4.28
CA LYS A 59 15.91 -12.59 -5.12
C LYS A 59 14.63 -12.02 -5.72
N ALA A 60 13.77 -12.88 -6.28
CA ALA A 60 12.50 -12.45 -6.85
C ALA A 60 11.59 -11.82 -5.79
N TYR A 61 11.57 -12.38 -4.58
CA TYR A 61 10.86 -11.80 -3.45
C TYR A 61 11.45 -10.45 -3.01
N ILE A 62 12.78 -10.33 -2.89
CA ILE A 62 13.44 -9.05 -2.54
C ILE A 62 13.09 -7.95 -3.54
N GLN A 63 13.21 -8.22 -4.84
CA GLN A 63 12.89 -7.23 -5.88
C GLN A 63 11.44 -6.74 -5.74
N GLN A 64 10.53 -7.65 -5.43
CA GLN A 64 9.15 -7.29 -5.22
C GLN A 64 8.94 -6.52 -3.92
N ALA A 65 9.49 -7.00 -2.81
CA ALA A 65 9.34 -6.41 -1.49
C ALA A 65 9.89 -4.98 -1.46
N VAL A 66 11.04 -4.74 -2.10
CA VAL A 66 11.58 -3.39 -2.33
C VAL A 66 10.60 -2.51 -3.09
N ALA A 67 10.08 -2.98 -4.23
CA ALA A 67 9.14 -2.20 -5.05
C ALA A 67 7.80 -1.93 -4.33
N ASP A 68 7.43 -2.81 -3.40
CA ASP A 68 6.21 -2.74 -2.61
C ASP A 68 6.44 -2.06 -1.24
N GLU A 69 7.66 -1.56 -0.96
CA GLU A 69 8.12 -0.98 0.33
C GLU A 69 7.81 -1.87 1.55
N GLU A 70 8.02 -3.18 1.39
CA GLU A 70 7.73 -4.22 2.36
C GLU A 70 9.02 -4.70 3.04
N TYR A 71 9.25 -4.16 4.23
CA TYR A 71 10.39 -4.53 5.06
C TYR A 71 9.88 -5.31 6.27
N ASP A 72 9.87 -6.63 6.21
CA ASP A 72 9.44 -7.48 7.31
C ASP A 72 10.50 -8.55 7.63
N ALA A 73 10.18 -9.47 8.55
CA ALA A 73 11.09 -10.56 8.89
C ALA A 73 11.42 -11.46 7.69
N ARG A 74 10.47 -11.66 6.77
CA ARG A 74 10.66 -12.47 5.57
C ARG A 74 11.60 -11.78 4.58
N PHE A 75 11.56 -10.44 4.50
CA PHE A 75 12.56 -9.65 3.78
C PHE A 75 13.97 -9.89 4.32
N ASP A 76 14.16 -9.83 5.64
CA ASP A 76 15.46 -10.07 6.26
C ASP A 76 15.98 -11.49 5.99
N GLU A 77 15.10 -12.49 6.06
CA GLU A 77 15.42 -13.87 5.72
C GLU A 77 15.88 -14.00 4.25
N ALA A 78 15.15 -13.37 3.32
CA ALA A 78 15.50 -13.37 1.91
C ALA A 78 16.88 -12.72 1.68
N VAL A 79 17.11 -11.53 2.24
CA VAL A 79 18.37 -10.79 2.12
C VAL A 79 19.53 -11.60 2.68
N LYS A 80 19.33 -12.28 3.81
CA LYS A 80 20.34 -13.16 4.43
C LYS A 80 20.67 -14.37 3.55
N LEU A 81 19.68 -14.97 2.88
CA LEU A 81 19.89 -16.10 1.96
C LEU A 81 20.76 -15.72 0.74
N VAL A 82 20.71 -14.46 0.33
CA VAL A 82 21.46 -13.94 -0.83
C VAL A 82 22.59 -12.98 -0.42
N LYS A 83 23.09 -13.10 0.81
CA LYS A 83 24.15 -12.24 1.38
C LYS A 83 25.43 -12.13 0.53
N ASP A 84 25.75 -13.16 -0.25
CA ASP A 84 26.96 -13.22 -1.08
C ASP A 84 26.76 -12.57 -2.46
N ASP A 85 25.52 -12.21 -2.82
CA ASP A 85 25.18 -11.50 -4.06
C ASP A 85 25.30 -9.99 -3.87
N LYS A 86 26.47 -9.45 -4.23
CA LYS A 86 26.79 -8.03 -4.04
C LYS A 86 25.87 -7.08 -4.80
N GLU A 87 25.34 -7.49 -5.96
CA GLU A 87 24.44 -6.65 -6.76
C GLU A 87 23.09 -6.49 -6.05
N VAL A 88 22.54 -7.59 -5.55
CA VAL A 88 21.29 -7.56 -4.77
C VAL A 88 21.47 -6.80 -3.46
N GLN A 89 22.60 -6.99 -2.75
CA GLN A 89 22.87 -6.25 -1.51
C GLN A 89 22.97 -4.74 -1.76
N ALA A 90 23.62 -4.31 -2.84
CA ALA A 90 23.71 -2.90 -3.20
C ALA A 90 22.33 -2.31 -3.53
N GLN A 91 21.52 -3.03 -4.31
CA GLN A 91 20.14 -2.61 -4.62
C GLN A 91 19.29 -2.47 -3.36
N VAL A 92 19.36 -3.45 -2.45
CA VAL A 92 18.63 -3.40 -1.18
C VAL A 92 19.05 -2.20 -0.35
N GLN A 93 20.36 -1.92 -0.27
CA GLN A 93 20.86 -0.77 0.46
C GLN A 93 20.35 0.55 -0.13
N ASP A 94 20.49 0.74 -1.45
CA ASP A 94 20.06 1.96 -2.14
C ASP A 94 18.57 2.23 -1.90
N GLU A 95 17.74 1.20 -1.98
CA GLU A 95 16.29 1.31 -1.82
C GLU A 95 15.86 1.52 -0.37
N GLN A 96 16.58 0.93 0.59
CA GLN A 96 16.40 1.24 2.01
C GLN A 96 16.81 2.68 2.33
N GLU A 97 17.86 3.22 1.70
CA GLU A 97 18.27 4.62 1.85
C GLU A 97 17.23 5.58 1.26
N VAL A 98 16.64 5.24 0.12
CA VAL A 98 15.50 5.99 -0.46
C VAL A 98 14.31 5.95 0.51
N TYR A 99 13.91 4.77 0.97
CA TYR A 99 12.80 4.63 1.92
C TYR A 99 13.03 5.41 3.22
N ASP A 100 14.23 5.32 3.79
CA ASP A 100 14.60 6.05 5.02
C ASP A 100 14.46 7.56 4.82
N LYS A 101 14.93 8.09 3.69
CA LYS A 101 14.87 9.51 3.36
C LYS A 101 13.43 9.99 3.14
N GLU A 102 12.61 9.20 2.46
CA GLU A 102 11.22 9.54 2.17
C GLU A 102 10.32 9.45 3.41
N ASN A 103 10.64 8.55 4.34
CA ASN A 103 9.92 8.35 5.60
C ASN A 103 10.56 9.10 6.79
N HIS A 104 11.56 9.95 6.53
CA HIS A 104 12.26 10.75 7.52
C HIS A 104 12.79 9.94 8.71
N LEU A 105 13.42 8.80 8.42
CA LEU A 105 14.06 7.92 9.40
C LEU A 105 15.47 8.39 9.77
N ASP A 106 15.60 9.70 10.02
CA ASP A 106 16.88 10.42 10.18
C ASP A 106 17.37 10.47 11.63
N MET A 107 16.47 10.30 12.60
CA MET A 107 16.78 10.42 14.03
C MET A 107 17.70 9.29 14.53
N THR A 108 18.76 9.65 15.25
CA THR A 108 19.74 8.71 15.80
C THR A 108 19.58 8.44 17.31
N ASP A 109 18.68 9.15 18.00
CA ASP A 109 18.32 8.93 19.41
C ASP A 109 16.95 8.24 19.52
N GLU A 110 16.95 6.97 19.95
CA GLU A 110 15.74 6.16 20.14
C GLU A 110 14.74 6.82 21.13
N ASP A 111 15.24 7.35 22.25
CA ASP A 111 14.36 7.97 23.26
C ASP A 111 13.77 9.29 22.73
N ALA A 112 14.45 9.99 21.84
CA ALA A 112 13.88 11.13 21.12
C ALA A 112 12.71 10.71 20.24
N VAL A 113 12.86 9.66 19.42
CA VAL A 113 11.78 9.14 18.56
C VAL A 113 10.57 8.73 19.41
N LEU A 114 10.77 8.11 20.56
CA LEU A 114 9.67 7.74 21.47
C LEU A 114 8.92 8.96 22.02
N ARG A 115 9.64 9.97 22.54
CA ARG A 115 9.03 11.22 23.04
C ARG A 115 8.26 11.94 21.94
N ASN A 116 8.86 11.99 20.76
CA ASN A 116 8.32 12.59 19.55
C ASN A 116 7.03 11.91 19.09
N THR A 117 7.05 10.58 19.04
CA THR A 117 5.91 9.75 18.67
C THR A 117 4.71 10.00 19.58
N LYS A 118 4.94 10.05 20.91
CA LYS A 118 3.89 10.37 21.88
C LYS A 118 3.29 11.76 21.60
N LYS A 119 4.14 12.77 21.49
CA LYS A 119 3.72 14.15 21.28
C LYS A 119 2.95 14.37 19.98
N ILE A 120 3.38 13.74 18.88
CA ILE A 120 2.66 13.81 17.61
C ILE A 120 1.28 13.18 17.76
N SER A 121 1.18 12.05 18.47
CA SER A 121 -0.11 11.35 18.68
C SER A 121 -1.14 12.27 19.30
N ASP A 122 -0.76 12.94 20.39
CA ASP A 122 -1.64 13.86 21.11
C ASP A 122 -2.14 15.00 20.19
N MET A 123 -1.26 15.50 19.30
CA MET A 123 -1.64 16.53 18.33
C MET A 123 -2.59 16.00 17.26
N VAL A 124 -2.30 14.83 16.71
CA VAL A 124 -3.07 14.18 15.64
C VAL A 124 -4.47 13.77 16.12
N ASP A 125 -4.62 13.39 17.38
CA ASP A 125 -5.92 13.07 17.98
C ASP A 125 -6.84 14.31 18.00
N SER A 126 -6.29 15.48 18.34
CA SER A 126 -6.99 16.78 18.34
C SER A 126 -7.28 17.38 16.95
N PHE A 127 -6.95 16.67 15.85
CA PHE A 127 -7.07 17.21 14.48
C PHE A 127 -8.47 17.77 14.15
N LEU A 128 -9.53 17.08 14.59
CA LEU A 128 -10.93 17.49 14.32
C LEU A 128 -11.47 18.50 15.34
N ASP A 129 -10.73 18.82 16.41
CA ASP A 129 -11.11 19.86 17.35
C ASP A 129 -10.94 21.27 16.74
N ASP A 130 -10.11 21.35 15.70
CA ASP A 130 -9.96 22.53 14.84
C ASP A 130 -11.13 22.62 13.86
N LYS A 131 -11.89 23.71 13.97
CA LYS A 131 -13.10 23.93 13.18
C LYS A 131 -12.81 23.98 11.67
N ASP A 132 -11.72 24.60 11.25
CA ASP A 132 -11.38 24.74 9.83
C ASP A 132 -11.03 23.38 9.23
N ASN A 133 -10.36 22.52 10.01
CA ASN A 133 -10.12 21.13 9.60
C ASN A 133 -11.43 20.33 9.49
N ALA A 134 -12.33 20.46 10.46
CA ALA A 134 -13.60 19.75 10.47
C ALA A 134 -14.51 20.19 9.31
N ASP A 135 -14.64 21.50 9.08
CA ASP A 135 -15.46 22.08 8.03
C ASP A 135 -14.91 21.69 6.63
N GLU A 136 -13.58 21.72 6.42
CA GLU A 136 -12.98 21.29 5.13
C GLU A 136 -13.24 19.80 4.82
N ILE A 137 -13.16 18.92 5.82
CA ILE A 137 -13.46 17.49 5.64
C ILE A 137 -14.95 17.29 5.32
N ALA A 138 -15.84 18.00 6.02
CA ALA A 138 -17.28 17.92 5.79
C ALA A 138 -17.67 18.36 4.37
N ASP A 139 -17.12 19.49 3.89
CA ASP A 139 -17.33 20.01 2.53
C ASP A 139 -16.99 18.99 1.44
N ILE A 140 -15.97 18.16 1.67
CA ILE A 140 -15.54 17.13 0.71
C ILE A 140 -16.42 15.89 0.82
N LYS A 141 -16.84 15.50 2.03
CA LYS A 141 -17.83 14.42 2.23
C LYS A 141 -19.16 14.72 1.54
N GLU A 142 -19.57 15.98 1.43
CA GLU A 142 -20.78 16.35 0.70
C GLU A 142 -20.68 16.11 -0.82
N LYS A 143 -19.45 16.21 -1.37
CA LYS A 143 -19.15 16.03 -2.80
C LYS A 143 -18.91 14.57 -3.17
N VAL A 144 -18.76 13.68 -2.19
CA VAL A 144 -18.40 12.28 -2.40
C VAL A 144 -19.37 11.36 -1.70
N GLU A 145 -20.05 10.52 -2.48
CA GLU A 145 -20.90 9.45 -1.98
C GLU A 145 -20.09 8.18 -1.74
N VAL A 146 -20.23 7.58 -0.56
CA VAL A 146 -19.76 6.22 -0.31
C VAL A 146 -20.84 5.25 -0.75
N VAL A 147 -20.47 4.33 -1.62
CA VAL A 147 -21.34 3.29 -2.15
C VAL A 147 -20.77 1.90 -1.83
N ASP A 148 -21.61 0.88 -1.82
CA ASP A 148 -21.12 -0.49 -1.80
C ASP A 148 -20.38 -0.84 -3.12
N ASP A 149 -19.78 -2.03 -3.18
CA ASP A 149 -19.03 -2.45 -4.36
C ASP A 149 -19.91 -2.67 -5.61
N SER A 150 -21.24 -2.77 -5.43
CA SER A 150 -22.24 -2.84 -6.51
C SER A 150 -22.69 -1.45 -7.01
N GLY A 151 -22.32 -0.39 -6.29
CA GLY A 151 -22.67 1.00 -6.60
C GLY A 151 -23.94 1.51 -5.91
N GLN A 152 -24.52 0.74 -4.99
CA GLN A 152 -25.67 1.14 -4.18
C GLN A 152 -25.26 2.07 -3.05
N SER A 153 -26.07 3.09 -2.80
CA SER A 153 -25.85 4.05 -1.71
C SER A 153 -25.93 3.38 -0.35
N LEU A 154 -25.02 3.77 0.55
CA LEU A 154 -25.04 3.35 1.95
C LEU A 154 -25.84 4.35 2.81
N SER A 155 -26.28 3.91 3.99
CA SER A 155 -26.81 4.84 4.99
C SER A 155 -25.71 5.80 5.48
N ALA A 156 -26.11 6.96 6.01
CA ALA A 156 -25.15 7.96 6.51
C ALA A 156 -24.23 7.39 7.60
N ASP A 157 -24.79 6.64 8.57
CA ASP A 157 -24.03 6.00 9.65
C ASP A 157 -23.04 4.95 9.11
N GLU A 158 -23.44 4.18 8.09
CA GLU A 158 -22.56 3.19 7.48
C GLU A 158 -21.45 3.86 6.67
N ALA A 159 -21.77 4.88 5.88
CA ALA A 159 -20.80 5.68 5.13
C ALA A 159 -19.78 6.36 6.07
N GLN A 160 -20.20 6.79 7.25
CA GLN A 160 -19.32 7.46 8.22
C GLN A 160 -18.18 6.54 8.70
N LYS A 161 -18.41 5.24 8.88
CA LYS A 161 -17.36 4.27 9.26
C LYS A 161 -16.20 4.25 8.26
N TYR A 162 -16.53 4.33 6.97
CA TYR A 162 -15.54 4.38 5.90
C TYR A 162 -14.74 5.67 5.94
N TRP A 163 -15.40 6.80 6.16
CA TRP A 163 -14.72 8.08 6.33
C TRP A 163 -13.79 8.13 7.56
N ASP A 164 -14.24 7.57 8.68
CA ASP A 164 -13.47 7.48 9.90
C ASP A 164 -12.23 6.58 9.71
N SER A 165 -12.38 5.48 8.96
CA SER A 165 -11.24 4.62 8.61
C SER A 165 -10.20 5.35 7.76
N LEU A 166 -10.64 6.14 6.76
CA LEU A 166 -9.72 6.89 5.90
C LEU A 166 -8.99 7.99 6.66
N LEU A 167 -9.70 8.69 7.57
CA LEU A 167 -9.09 9.69 8.41
C LEU A 167 -8.09 9.07 9.39
N GLU A 168 -8.43 7.95 10.01
CA GLU A 168 -7.49 7.21 10.86
C GLU A 168 -6.24 6.79 10.09
N SER A 169 -6.41 6.28 8.86
CA SER A 169 -5.27 5.94 8.00
C SER A 169 -4.37 7.16 7.71
N ALA A 170 -4.97 8.32 7.42
CA ALA A 170 -4.23 9.56 7.18
C ALA A 170 -3.47 10.04 8.43
N LYS A 171 -4.10 9.92 9.61
CA LYS A 171 -3.49 10.21 10.91
C LYS A 171 -2.26 9.35 11.18
N GLN A 172 -2.36 8.02 11.00
CA GLN A 172 -1.22 7.13 11.21
C GLN A 172 -0.08 7.39 10.21
N GLN A 173 -0.39 7.69 8.95
CA GLN A 173 0.62 8.08 7.96
C GLN A 173 1.34 9.38 8.34
N ALA A 174 0.62 10.39 8.85
CA ALA A 174 1.23 11.62 9.35
C ALA A 174 2.15 11.38 10.57
N VAL A 175 1.76 10.48 11.48
CA VAL A 175 2.61 10.06 12.60
C VAL A 175 3.92 9.44 12.09
N MET A 176 3.84 8.45 11.19
CA MET A 176 5.02 7.77 10.64
C MET A 176 5.94 8.76 9.92
N LEU A 177 5.37 9.65 9.10
CA LEU A 177 6.14 10.65 8.37
C LEU A 177 6.93 11.58 9.30
N ARG A 178 6.42 11.88 10.50
CA ARG A 178 7.02 12.89 11.38
C ARG A 178 7.79 12.35 12.56
N ALA A 179 7.58 11.10 12.98
CA ALA A 179 8.17 10.58 14.21
C ALA A 179 9.72 10.60 14.23
N GLY A 180 10.36 10.36 13.08
CA GLY A 180 11.82 10.42 12.91
C GLY A 180 12.36 11.75 12.36
N ASP A 181 11.49 12.70 12.00
CA ASP A 181 11.89 13.92 11.27
C ASP A 181 12.53 14.95 12.20
N VAL A 182 13.86 15.03 12.19
CA VAL A 182 14.65 15.99 12.98
C VAL A 182 14.21 17.43 12.69
N ASN A 183 13.98 17.78 11.43
CA ASN A 183 13.63 19.15 11.03
C ASN A 183 12.25 19.56 11.52
N PHE A 184 11.30 18.62 11.57
CA PHE A 184 9.99 18.83 12.18
C PHE A 184 10.12 19.16 13.66
N PHE A 185 10.99 18.46 14.40
CA PHE A 185 11.15 18.69 15.83
C PHE A 185 11.85 19.99 16.22
N MET A 186 12.64 20.56 15.31
CA MET A 186 13.23 21.90 15.45
C MET A 186 12.22 23.04 15.29
N LYS A 187 11.01 22.77 14.81
CA LYS A 187 9.94 23.78 14.66
C LYS A 187 9.34 24.20 15.99
N LYS A 188 8.70 25.37 15.99
CA LYS A 188 7.84 25.79 17.11
C LYS A 188 6.58 24.93 17.17
N GLU A 189 5.94 24.84 18.34
CA GLU A 189 4.74 24.01 18.53
C GLU A 189 3.61 24.33 17.55
N GLU A 190 3.36 25.61 17.31
CA GLU A 190 2.33 26.04 16.36
C GLU A 190 2.66 25.57 14.93
N GLU A 191 3.91 25.73 14.50
CA GLU A 191 4.37 25.26 13.19
C GLU A 191 4.32 23.73 13.04
N LYS A 192 4.50 22.99 14.15
CA LYS A 192 4.31 21.53 14.19
C LYS A 192 2.85 21.17 13.96
N ARG A 193 1.93 21.82 14.67
CA ARG A 193 0.47 21.61 14.49
C ARG A 193 0.05 21.90 13.05
N GLN A 194 0.47 23.03 12.50
CA GLN A 194 0.19 23.38 11.10
C GLN A 194 0.77 22.35 10.11
N THR A 195 1.99 21.87 10.36
CA THR A 195 2.61 20.84 9.53
C THR A 195 1.86 19.51 9.60
N LEU A 196 1.47 19.06 10.80
CA LEU A 196 0.68 17.83 10.98
C LEU A 196 -0.72 17.95 10.36
N ASN A 197 -1.42 19.07 10.57
CA ASN A 197 -2.73 19.31 9.96
C ASN A 197 -2.63 19.26 8.44
N ARG A 198 -1.60 19.87 7.85
CA ARG A 198 -1.33 19.78 6.42
C ARG A 198 -1.12 18.32 5.99
N ASP A 199 -0.26 17.58 6.67
CA ASP A 199 0.08 16.22 6.27
C ASP A 199 -1.16 15.29 6.36
N ILE A 200 -1.98 15.42 7.40
CA ILE A 200 -3.25 14.68 7.53
C ILE A 200 -4.20 15.03 6.38
N LYS A 201 -4.39 16.33 6.09
CA LYS A 201 -5.22 16.78 4.96
C LYS A 201 -4.70 16.25 3.62
N ASP A 202 -3.38 16.23 3.45
CA ASP A 202 -2.73 15.73 2.25
C ASP A 202 -2.97 14.23 2.06
N PHE A 203 -2.68 13.42 3.08
CA PHE A 203 -2.92 11.97 3.02
C PHE A 203 -4.40 11.64 2.85
N TRP A 204 -5.29 12.35 3.53
CA TRP A 204 -6.73 12.14 3.41
C TRP A 204 -7.24 12.52 2.02
N ALA A 205 -6.83 13.67 1.48
CA ALA A 205 -7.25 14.12 0.15
C ALA A 205 -6.68 13.24 -0.97
N ILE A 206 -5.44 12.73 -0.82
CA ILE A 206 -4.88 11.70 -1.72
C ILE A 206 -5.74 10.44 -1.64
N GLY A 207 -6.07 10.01 -0.44
CA GLY A 207 -6.97 8.88 -0.19
C GLY A 207 -8.33 9.04 -0.89
N VAL A 208 -8.94 10.22 -0.83
CA VAL A 208 -10.19 10.54 -1.55
C VAL A 208 -9.99 10.46 -3.07
N ALA A 209 -8.97 11.13 -3.61
CA ALA A 209 -8.74 11.18 -5.05
C ALA A 209 -8.45 9.79 -5.64
N THR A 210 -7.60 9.01 -4.98
CA THR A 210 -7.31 7.63 -5.36
C THR A 210 -8.55 6.75 -5.23
N GLY A 211 -9.36 6.95 -4.18
CA GLY A 211 -10.61 6.23 -4.00
C GLY A 211 -11.62 6.49 -5.11
N VAL A 212 -11.77 7.75 -5.52
CA VAL A 212 -12.67 8.14 -6.63
C VAL A 212 -12.17 7.57 -7.95
N ALA A 213 -10.88 7.74 -8.26
CA ALA A 213 -10.28 7.21 -9.48
C ALA A 213 -10.41 5.68 -9.55
N GLY A 214 -10.02 4.98 -8.49
CA GLY A 214 -10.07 3.52 -8.43
C GLY A 214 -11.47 2.94 -8.45
N SER A 215 -12.45 3.64 -7.85
CA SER A 215 -13.84 3.17 -7.83
C SER A 215 -14.53 3.27 -9.18
N ALA A 216 -14.07 4.17 -10.05
CA ALA A 216 -14.54 4.31 -11.42
C ALA A 216 -13.95 3.26 -12.38
N MET A 217 -12.87 2.58 -11.96
CA MET A 217 -12.22 1.55 -12.78
C MET A 217 -12.97 0.22 -12.73
N GLU A 218 -12.82 -0.56 -13.79
CA GLU A 218 -13.40 -1.89 -13.96
C GLU A 218 -12.32 -2.96 -13.96
N THR A 219 -12.64 -4.12 -13.40
CA THR A 219 -11.76 -5.30 -13.43
C THR A 219 -11.43 -5.71 -14.87
N PRO A 220 -10.16 -6.00 -15.20
CA PRO A 220 -9.80 -6.49 -16.53
C PRO A 220 -10.34 -7.91 -16.76
N THR A 221 -10.70 -8.22 -17.99
CA THR A 221 -11.00 -9.59 -18.45
C THR A 221 -9.72 -10.37 -18.77
N GLU A 222 -9.81 -11.69 -18.95
CA GLU A 222 -8.67 -12.58 -19.28
C GLU A 222 -7.83 -12.11 -20.50
N LYS A 223 -8.46 -11.47 -21.48
CA LYS A 223 -7.76 -10.97 -22.68
C LYS A 223 -7.07 -9.62 -22.45
N GLN A 224 -7.48 -8.90 -21.41
CA GLN A 224 -7.06 -7.54 -21.08
C GLN A 224 -5.97 -7.50 -20.01
N VAL A 225 -5.46 -8.64 -19.56
CA VAL A 225 -4.42 -8.72 -18.53
C VAL A 225 -3.01 -8.99 -19.08
N ASN A 226 -2.88 -9.39 -20.35
CA ASN A 226 -1.58 -9.59 -20.99
C ASN A 226 -1.03 -8.24 -21.50
N PRO A 227 0.06 -7.69 -20.93
CA PRO A 227 0.62 -6.39 -21.34
C PRO A 227 1.01 -6.29 -22.83
N GLU A 228 1.32 -7.42 -23.46
CA GLU A 228 1.70 -7.51 -24.86
C GLU A 228 0.49 -7.54 -25.81
N SER A 229 -0.73 -7.67 -25.27
CA SER A 229 -1.97 -7.70 -26.04
C SER A 229 -2.44 -6.29 -26.42
N LYS A 230 -2.96 -6.16 -27.65
CA LYS A 230 -3.68 -4.95 -28.07
C LYS A 230 -4.90 -4.65 -27.18
N ASP A 231 -5.50 -5.66 -26.56
CA ASP A 231 -6.65 -5.50 -25.68
C ASP A 231 -6.25 -4.94 -24.30
N TYR A 232 -5.04 -5.22 -23.82
CA TYR A 232 -4.49 -4.58 -22.62
C TYR A 232 -4.25 -3.09 -22.86
N ALA A 233 -3.62 -2.71 -23.98
CA ALA A 233 -3.41 -1.30 -24.30
C ALA A 233 -4.73 -0.52 -24.41
N LYS A 234 -5.77 -1.12 -25.02
CA LYS A 234 -7.12 -0.54 -25.05
C LYS A 234 -7.74 -0.44 -23.66
N TYR A 235 -7.58 -1.47 -22.84
CA TYR A 235 -8.09 -1.50 -21.48
C TYR A 235 -7.45 -0.39 -20.63
N VAL A 236 -6.12 -0.27 -20.61
CA VAL A 236 -5.40 0.77 -19.86
C VAL A 236 -5.89 2.16 -20.26
N LYS A 237 -6.02 2.42 -21.57
CA LYS A 237 -6.55 3.69 -22.06
C LYS A 237 -7.99 3.94 -21.58
N ALA A 238 -8.86 2.93 -21.67
CA ALA A 238 -10.24 3.05 -21.19
C ALA A 238 -10.33 3.29 -19.67
N GLN A 239 -9.44 2.69 -18.87
CA GLN A 239 -9.38 2.95 -17.43
C GLN A 239 -8.84 4.34 -17.11
N ALA A 240 -7.84 4.82 -17.85
CA ALA A 240 -7.33 6.19 -17.74
C ALA A 240 -8.46 7.21 -17.98
N ASP A 241 -9.23 7.03 -19.06
CA ASP A 241 -10.37 7.90 -19.39
C ASP A 241 -11.45 7.89 -18.27
N LYS A 242 -11.68 6.74 -17.63
CA LYS A 242 -12.63 6.61 -16.51
C LYS A 242 -12.13 7.31 -15.25
N ALA A 243 -10.87 7.08 -14.87
CA ALA A 243 -10.23 7.74 -13.74
C ALA A 243 -10.22 9.26 -13.93
N GLU A 244 -9.85 9.73 -15.12
CA GLU A 244 -9.83 11.16 -15.45
C GLU A 244 -11.23 11.78 -15.36
N LYS A 245 -12.26 11.14 -15.91
CA LYS A 245 -13.66 11.60 -15.78
C LYS A 245 -14.10 11.67 -14.32
N ALA A 246 -13.74 10.67 -13.51
CA ALA A 246 -14.07 10.64 -12.09
C ALA A 246 -13.37 11.78 -11.32
N LEU A 247 -12.09 12.04 -11.62
CA LEU A 247 -11.34 13.16 -11.05
C LEU A 247 -11.88 14.53 -11.53
N ASN A 248 -12.28 14.65 -12.80
CA ASN A 248 -12.95 15.83 -13.32
C ASN A 248 -14.26 16.11 -12.57
N ASN A 249 -15.03 15.08 -12.22
CA ASN A 249 -16.25 15.24 -11.41
C ASN A 249 -15.91 15.65 -9.97
N LEU A 250 -14.92 15.00 -9.36
CA LEU A 250 -14.46 15.30 -8.00
C LEU A 250 -13.98 16.76 -7.86
N PHE A 251 -13.18 17.24 -8.81
CA PHE A 251 -12.60 18.58 -8.77
C PHE A 251 -13.46 19.65 -9.43
N GLY A 252 -14.45 19.25 -10.24
CA GLY A 252 -15.39 20.13 -10.92
C GLY A 252 -16.52 20.64 -10.03
N ASN A 253 -17.49 21.32 -10.64
CA ASN A 253 -18.69 21.84 -9.97
C ASN A 253 -19.95 20.97 -10.23
N GLY A 254 -19.78 19.74 -10.72
CA GLY A 254 -20.89 18.88 -11.16
C GLY A 254 -20.79 17.45 -10.63
N GLY A 255 -21.93 16.92 -10.14
CA GLY A 255 -22.12 15.53 -9.70
C GLY A 255 -21.40 15.15 -8.41
N LYS A 256 -22.01 14.27 -7.59
CA LYS A 256 -21.29 13.62 -6.48
C LYS A 256 -20.39 12.53 -7.05
N ALA A 257 -19.09 12.60 -6.77
CA ALA A 257 -18.17 11.51 -7.07
C ALA A 257 -18.50 10.30 -6.16
N LYS A 258 -18.06 9.10 -6.56
CA LYS A 258 -18.35 7.87 -5.80
C LYS A 258 -17.08 7.18 -5.37
N ILE A 259 -17.07 6.69 -4.14
CA ILE A 259 -16.04 5.76 -3.65
C ILE A 259 -16.72 4.47 -3.18
N LYS A 260 -16.27 3.34 -3.72
CA LYS A 260 -16.71 2.00 -3.34
C LYS A 260 -16.13 1.61 -1.98
N ALA A 261 -16.94 0.98 -1.12
CA ALA A 261 -16.57 0.49 0.21
C ALA A 261 -15.27 -0.36 0.20
N GLY A 262 -15.09 -1.20 -0.82
CA GLY A 262 -13.90 -2.05 -0.98
C GLY A 262 -12.58 -1.27 -1.08
N TYR A 263 -12.63 0.00 -1.52
CA TYR A 263 -11.44 0.86 -1.56
C TYR A 263 -10.96 1.21 -0.15
N PHE A 264 -11.88 1.57 0.74
CA PHE A 264 -11.53 1.95 2.12
C PHE A 264 -10.91 0.78 2.88
N LEU A 265 -11.46 -0.43 2.69
CA LEU A 265 -10.86 -1.66 3.23
C LEU A 265 -9.44 -1.87 2.67
N HIS A 266 -9.25 -1.69 1.36
CA HIS A 266 -7.92 -1.76 0.75
C HIS A 266 -6.95 -0.72 1.35
N ASN A 267 -7.37 0.54 1.46
CA ASN A 267 -6.57 1.62 2.02
C ASN A 267 -6.17 1.34 3.48
N ALA A 268 -7.10 0.81 4.28
CA ALA A 268 -6.82 0.43 5.66
C ALA A 268 -5.82 -0.73 5.73
N VAL A 269 -5.94 -1.74 4.87
CA VAL A 269 -4.97 -2.86 4.82
C VAL A 269 -3.58 -2.36 4.40
N GLU A 270 -3.48 -1.54 3.35
CA GLU A 270 -2.21 -0.96 2.92
C GLU A 270 -1.59 -0.08 4.01
N THR A 271 -2.39 0.69 4.75
CA THR A 271 -1.88 1.49 5.87
C THR A 271 -1.32 0.60 6.99
N SER A 272 -2.03 -0.46 7.38
CA SER A 272 -1.52 -1.42 8.38
C SER A 272 -0.19 -2.06 7.95
N ARG A 273 -0.06 -2.39 6.66
CA ARG A 273 1.18 -2.93 6.10
C ARG A 273 2.32 -1.92 6.13
N LYS A 274 2.07 -0.68 5.73
CA LYS A 274 3.06 0.41 5.85
C LYS A 274 3.52 0.61 7.30
N MET A 275 2.60 0.51 8.26
CA MET A 275 2.95 0.57 9.68
C MET A 275 3.83 -0.61 10.11
N ALA A 276 3.61 -1.81 9.58
CA ALA A 276 4.46 -2.97 9.82
C ALA A 276 5.88 -2.74 9.24
N SER A 277 5.98 -2.35 7.96
CA SER A 277 7.26 -2.05 7.32
C SER A 277 8.03 -0.95 8.06
N TYR A 278 7.32 0.11 8.46
CA TYR A 278 7.91 1.22 9.20
C TYR A 278 8.44 0.78 10.58
N ALA A 279 7.67 -0.02 11.32
CA ALA A 279 8.10 -0.56 12.61
C ALA A 279 9.35 -1.46 12.46
N HIS A 280 9.32 -2.37 11.49
CA HIS A 280 10.42 -3.29 11.24
C HIS A 280 11.66 -2.57 10.71
N ARG A 281 11.49 -1.50 9.93
CA ARG A 281 12.61 -0.68 9.49
C ARG A 281 13.34 -0.03 10.67
N TRP A 282 12.61 0.44 11.69
CA TRP A 282 13.23 0.89 12.95
C TRP A 282 14.00 -0.23 13.67
N LEU A 283 13.49 -1.48 13.64
CA LEU A 283 14.20 -2.64 14.18
C LEU A 283 15.51 -2.93 13.45
N GLN A 284 15.52 -2.87 12.12
CA GLN A 284 16.74 -3.02 11.31
C GLN A 284 17.79 -1.95 11.66
N LYS A 285 17.36 -0.75 12.06
CA LYS A 285 18.21 0.33 12.57
C LYS A 285 18.60 0.20 14.04
N GLY A 286 18.16 -0.87 14.72
CA GLY A 286 18.47 -1.19 16.11
C GLY A 286 17.51 -0.59 17.15
N PHE A 287 16.42 0.09 16.74
CA PHE A 287 15.52 0.83 17.63
C PHE A 287 14.35 -0.05 18.07
N LYS A 288 14.64 -1.02 18.94
CA LYS A 288 13.69 -2.05 19.40
C LYS A 288 12.48 -1.49 20.14
N LYS A 289 12.64 -0.43 20.94
CA LYS A 289 11.51 0.19 21.65
C LYS A 289 10.60 0.94 20.68
N VAL A 290 11.18 1.61 19.68
CA VAL A 290 10.41 2.32 18.66
C VAL A 290 9.64 1.33 17.80
N GLU A 291 10.28 0.25 17.34
CA GLU A 291 9.58 -0.85 16.68
C GLU A 291 8.40 -1.31 17.52
N SER A 292 8.61 -1.63 18.80
CA SER A 292 7.53 -2.10 19.68
C SER A 292 6.36 -1.11 19.79
N VAL A 293 6.64 0.20 19.83
CA VAL A 293 5.58 1.23 19.84
C VAL A 293 4.79 1.22 18.53
N PHE A 294 5.46 1.18 17.38
CA PHE A 294 4.77 1.17 16.08
C PHE A 294 4.04 -0.15 15.81
N SER A 295 4.59 -1.29 16.24
CA SER A 295 3.91 -2.58 16.21
C SER A 295 2.62 -2.56 17.04
N LYS A 296 2.64 -2.00 18.25
CA LYS A 296 1.42 -1.80 19.07
C LYS A 296 0.42 -0.84 18.43
N ARG A 297 0.89 0.23 17.78
CA ARG A 297 -0.01 1.14 17.03
C ARG A 297 -0.68 0.40 15.88
N ARG A 298 0.06 -0.41 15.13
CA ARG A 298 -0.48 -1.25 14.06
C ARG A 298 -1.54 -2.21 14.59
N GLU A 299 -1.26 -2.90 15.70
CA GLU A 299 -2.23 -3.80 16.35
C GLU A 299 -3.50 -3.06 16.81
N SER A 300 -3.35 -1.87 17.38
CA SER A 300 -4.49 -1.02 17.77
C SER A 300 -5.28 -0.56 16.56
N PHE A 301 -4.61 -0.19 15.47
CA PHE A 301 -5.23 0.18 14.19
C PHE A 301 -6.01 -1.00 13.61
N ASP A 302 -5.38 -2.18 13.50
CA ASP A 302 -6.03 -3.41 13.02
C ASP A 302 -7.24 -3.77 13.89
N SER A 303 -7.12 -3.65 15.22
CA SER A 303 -8.23 -3.92 16.15
C SER A 303 -9.39 -2.96 15.92
N LYS A 304 -9.11 -1.67 15.67
CA LYS A 304 -10.12 -0.68 15.31
C LYS A 304 -10.80 -1.01 13.98
N MET A 305 -10.02 -1.37 12.95
CA MET A 305 -10.57 -1.74 11.64
C MET A 305 -11.40 -3.03 11.68
N LYS A 306 -10.96 -4.02 12.45
CA LYS A 306 -11.76 -5.23 12.75
C LYS A 306 -13.04 -4.88 13.51
N GLY A 307 -13.00 -3.94 14.44
CA GLY A 307 -14.19 -3.43 15.12
C GLY A 307 -15.19 -2.76 14.17
N LEU A 308 -14.71 -2.01 13.18
CA LEU A 308 -15.55 -1.29 12.22
C LEU A 308 -16.15 -2.22 11.13
N PHE A 309 -15.35 -3.15 10.60
CA PHE A 309 -15.66 -3.89 9.38
C PHE A 309 -15.75 -5.40 9.57
N GLY A 310 -15.39 -5.92 10.75
CA GLY A 310 -15.42 -7.33 11.08
C GLY A 310 -14.71 -8.20 10.05
N LYS A 311 -15.43 -9.20 9.55
CA LYS A 311 -14.87 -10.22 8.66
C LYS A 311 -14.42 -9.67 7.30
N ALA A 312 -15.03 -8.59 6.81
CA ALA A 312 -14.68 -8.01 5.52
C ALA A 312 -13.23 -7.50 5.50
N TYR A 313 -12.76 -6.92 6.61
CA TYR A 313 -11.38 -6.48 6.76
C TYR A 313 -10.39 -7.65 6.81
N GLU A 314 -10.69 -8.71 7.57
CA GLU A 314 -9.83 -9.90 7.64
C GLU A 314 -9.70 -10.60 6.28
N VAL A 315 -10.80 -10.73 5.55
CA VAL A 315 -10.80 -11.30 4.19
C VAL A 315 -9.95 -10.44 3.27
N LYS A 316 -10.02 -9.11 3.39
CA LYS A 316 -9.18 -8.21 2.60
C LYS A 316 -7.70 -8.34 2.97
N GLN A 317 -7.35 -8.40 4.25
CA GLN A 317 -5.97 -8.62 4.71
C GLN A 317 -5.39 -9.90 4.11
N ALA A 318 -6.10 -11.02 4.23
CA ALA A 318 -5.66 -12.30 3.69
C ALA A 318 -5.53 -12.29 2.16
N ALA A 319 -6.44 -11.60 1.46
CA ALA A 319 -6.35 -11.45 0.00
C ALA A 319 -5.12 -10.64 -0.43
N VAL A 320 -4.81 -9.54 0.25
CA VAL A 320 -3.61 -8.72 -0.05
C VAL A 320 -2.33 -9.50 0.20
N GLU A 321 -2.22 -10.15 1.35
CA GLU A 321 -1.06 -10.98 1.69
C GLU A 321 -0.84 -12.09 0.67
N HIS A 322 -1.91 -12.80 0.27
CA HIS A 322 -1.83 -13.83 -0.75
C HIS A 322 -1.37 -13.29 -2.11
N ILE A 323 -1.83 -12.11 -2.52
CA ILE A 323 -1.44 -11.52 -3.81
C ILE A 323 0.04 -11.12 -3.78
N LYS A 324 0.47 -10.38 -2.75
CA LYS A 324 1.87 -9.94 -2.67
C LYS A 324 2.82 -11.13 -2.54
N ASN A 325 2.49 -12.15 -1.76
CA ASN A 325 3.36 -13.32 -1.64
C ASN A 325 3.53 -14.12 -2.94
N ASN A 326 2.66 -13.92 -3.94
CA ASN A 326 2.63 -14.73 -5.16
C ASN A 326 2.72 -13.90 -6.47
N LYS A 327 2.91 -12.58 -6.39
CA LYS A 327 2.77 -11.62 -7.51
C LYS A 327 3.64 -11.92 -8.72
N THR A 328 4.93 -12.23 -8.53
CA THR A 328 5.85 -12.54 -9.64
C THR A 328 5.37 -13.76 -10.44
N ARG A 329 4.89 -14.81 -9.76
CA ARG A 329 4.30 -15.98 -10.44
C ARG A 329 2.96 -15.66 -11.08
N LEU A 330 2.10 -14.86 -10.45
CA LEU A 330 0.84 -14.38 -11.04
C LEU A 330 1.08 -13.58 -12.34
N ILE A 331 2.22 -12.88 -12.44
CA ILE A 331 2.66 -12.17 -13.64
C ILE A 331 3.28 -13.13 -14.66
N THR A 332 4.09 -14.12 -14.22
CA THR A 332 4.75 -15.10 -15.11
C THR A 332 3.79 -16.16 -15.69
N ASP A 333 2.68 -16.49 -15.01
CA ASP A 333 1.62 -17.38 -15.51
C ASP A 333 0.64 -16.69 -16.50
N ALA A 334 1.04 -15.54 -17.07
CA ALA A 334 0.48 -14.84 -18.23
C ALA A 334 -0.82 -14.00 -18.07
N ALA A 335 -1.46 -13.91 -16.89
CA ALA A 335 -2.74 -13.21 -16.77
C ALA A 335 -3.09 -12.91 -15.30
N ALA A 336 -3.29 -11.63 -14.93
CA ALA A 336 -3.90 -11.22 -13.65
C ALA A 336 -5.36 -11.74 -13.44
N THR A 337 -5.81 -12.69 -14.28
CA THR A 337 -7.05 -13.46 -14.18
C THR A 337 -6.83 -14.94 -13.88
N ILE A 338 -5.61 -15.43 -13.66
CA ILE A 338 -5.38 -16.77 -13.04
C ILE A 338 -5.28 -16.65 -11.51
N ALA A 339 -4.87 -15.49 -10.99
CA ALA A 339 -5.04 -15.14 -9.56
C ALA A 339 -6.50 -15.32 -9.10
N VAL A 340 -7.42 -15.11 -10.04
CA VAL A 340 -8.88 -15.20 -9.92
C VAL A 340 -9.35 -16.66 -9.73
N THR A 341 -8.73 -17.62 -10.41
CA THR A 341 -9.07 -19.05 -10.32
C THR A 341 -8.24 -19.79 -9.27
N ALA A 342 -6.99 -19.40 -9.03
CA ALA A 342 -6.15 -19.98 -7.96
C ALA A 342 -6.63 -19.56 -6.55
N ALA A 343 -7.13 -18.32 -6.38
CA ALA A 343 -7.75 -17.89 -5.12
C ALA A 343 -9.05 -18.65 -4.79
N ALA A 344 -9.75 -19.16 -5.81
CA ALA A 344 -10.91 -20.03 -5.60
C ALA A 344 -10.52 -21.40 -5.02
N GLY A 345 -9.29 -21.87 -5.26
CA GLY A 345 -8.72 -23.07 -4.60
C GLY A 345 -8.23 -22.85 -3.17
N THR A 346 -8.04 -21.59 -2.75
CA THR A 346 -7.58 -21.22 -1.39
C THR A 346 -8.73 -20.71 -0.49
N GLY A 347 -9.97 -20.69 -0.98
CA GLY A 347 -11.13 -20.18 -0.24
C GLY A 347 -11.18 -18.65 -0.11
N LEU A 348 -10.32 -17.91 -0.82
CA LEU A 348 -10.30 -16.45 -0.84
C LEU A 348 -11.24 -15.91 -1.93
N ALA A 349 -12.12 -14.97 -1.56
CA ALA A 349 -13.13 -14.44 -2.48
C ALA A 349 -12.48 -13.68 -3.64
N LEU A 350 -12.63 -14.23 -4.85
CA LEU A 350 -12.22 -13.67 -6.13
C LEU A 350 -12.43 -12.12 -6.29
N PRO A 351 -13.57 -11.53 -5.90
CA PRO A 351 -13.76 -10.07 -5.95
C PRO A 351 -12.77 -9.26 -5.11
N ALA A 352 -12.27 -9.81 -4.00
CA ALA A 352 -11.30 -9.15 -3.14
C ALA A 352 -9.92 -8.97 -3.81
N VAL A 353 -9.54 -9.95 -4.64
CA VAL A 353 -8.30 -9.97 -5.43
C VAL A 353 -8.35 -8.99 -6.59
N ALA A 354 -9.44 -9.03 -7.37
CA ALA A 354 -9.70 -8.08 -8.44
C ALA A 354 -9.71 -6.63 -7.95
N GLY A 355 -10.39 -6.36 -6.82
CA GLY A 355 -10.42 -5.02 -6.23
C GLY A 355 -9.03 -4.55 -5.78
N TYR A 356 -8.17 -5.45 -5.27
CA TYR A 356 -6.82 -5.08 -4.83
C TYR A 356 -5.95 -4.50 -5.96
N ALA A 357 -5.88 -5.21 -7.10
CA ALA A 357 -5.07 -4.78 -8.23
C ALA A 357 -5.56 -3.43 -8.80
N LEU A 358 -6.88 -3.24 -8.88
CA LEU A 358 -7.48 -1.99 -9.34
C LEU A 358 -7.14 -0.81 -8.42
N TYR A 359 -7.31 -0.97 -7.10
CA TYR A 359 -7.06 0.12 -6.16
C TYR A 359 -5.57 0.44 -6.02
N THR A 360 -4.69 -0.56 -6.17
CA THR A 360 -3.24 -0.34 -6.23
C THR A 360 -2.88 0.47 -7.49
N ALA A 361 -3.46 0.10 -8.65
CA ALA A 361 -3.27 0.85 -9.90
C ALA A 361 -3.85 2.27 -9.84
N ALA A 362 -4.94 2.51 -9.09
CA ALA A 362 -5.49 3.85 -8.89
C ALA A 362 -4.48 4.85 -8.30
N GLY A 363 -3.55 4.35 -7.47
CA GLY A 363 -2.46 5.15 -6.91
C GLY A 363 -1.57 5.77 -7.99
N SER A 364 -1.23 5.02 -9.04
CA SER A 364 -0.36 5.52 -10.11
C SER A 364 -1.01 6.62 -10.95
N TRP A 365 -2.34 6.64 -11.05
CA TRP A 365 -3.08 7.72 -11.73
C TRP A 365 -3.21 8.99 -10.89
N THR A 366 -3.13 8.87 -9.56
CA THR A 366 -3.17 10.04 -8.65
C THR A 366 -1.75 10.58 -8.40
N TRP A 367 -0.73 9.75 -8.54
CA TRP A 367 0.67 10.09 -8.25
C TRP A 367 1.19 11.34 -8.97
N PRO A 368 0.94 11.57 -10.27
CA PRO A 368 1.36 12.80 -10.94
C PRO A 368 0.81 14.07 -10.28
N LEU A 369 -0.40 14.01 -9.69
CA LEU A 369 -0.99 15.13 -8.97
C LEU A 369 -0.19 15.43 -7.69
N VAL A 370 0.22 14.37 -6.98
CA VAL A 370 1.03 14.46 -5.76
C VAL A 370 2.42 15.00 -6.08
N GLU A 371 3.06 14.52 -7.14
CA GLU A 371 4.37 15.01 -7.59
C GLU A 371 4.31 16.49 -7.96
N LYS A 372 3.33 16.88 -8.78
CA LYS A 372 3.13 18.28 -9.22
C LYS A 372 2.92 19.21 -8.02
N LYS A 373 2.03 18.81 -7.12
CA LYS A 373 1.74 19.54 -5.87
C LYS A 373 3.00 19.68 -5.01
N THR A 374 3.73 18.59 -4.79
CA THR A 374 4.93 18.56 -3.96
C THR A 374 6.04 19.44 -4.54
N LYS A 375 6.22 19.40 -5.87
CA LYS A 375 7.16 20.27 -6.59
C LYS A 375 6.78 21.74 -6.42
N ALA A 376 5.50 22.09 -6.59
CA ALA A 376 5.03 23.46 -6.43
C ALA A 376 5.21 23.98 -4.98
N ILE A 377 4.93 23.16 -3.96
CA ILE A 377 5.20 23.50 -2.55
C ILE A 377 6.70 23.80 -2.35
N ARG A 378 7.58 22.98 -2.92
CA ARG A 378 9.03 23.15 -2.80
C ARG A 378 9.49 24.46 -3.43
N GLU A 379 8.98 24.79 -4.61
CA GLU A 379 9.29 26.03 -5.33
C GLU A 379 8.75 27.27 -4.59
N ALA A 380 7.51 27.22 -4.10
CA ALA A 380 6.91 28.29 -3.29
C ALA A 380 7.72 28.53 -2.00
N LYS A 381 8.12 27.46 -1.28
CA LYS A 381 8.98 27.56 -0.09
C LYS A 381 10.33 28.21 -0.41
N LYS A 382 10.98 27.83 -1.51
CA LYS A 382 12.25 28.44 -1.94
C LYS A 382 12.08 29.94 -2.26
N ALA A 383 10.91 30.33 -2.76
CA ALA A 383 10.57 31.71 -3.06
C ALA A 383 10.00 32.50 -1.86
N GLY A 384 9.89 31.90 -0.67
CA GLY A 384 9.28 32.54 0.50
C GLY A 384 7.78 32.82 0.34
N GLN A 385 7.10 32.11 -0.54
CA GLN A 385 5.68 32.27 -0.85
C GLN A 385 4.80 31.38 0.03
N ASP A 386 3.55 31.81 0.21
CA ASP A 386 2.54 31.00 0.90
C ASP A 386 2.27 29.69 0.14
N THR A 387 2.16 28.60 0.89
CA THR A 387 1.94 27.24 0.36
C THR A 387 0.52 26.73 0.61
N SER A 388 -0.32 27.49 1.32
CA SER A 388 -1.67 27.06 1.73
C SER A 388 -2.57 26.65 0.55
N GLU A 389 -2.42 27.28 -0.61
CA GLU A 389 -3.17 26.91 -1.81
C GLU A 389 -2.78 25.56 -2.42
N TRP A 390 -1.62 25.02 -2.02
CA TRP A 390 -1.11 23.73 -2.46
C TRP A 390 -1.34 22.63 -1.42
N THR A 391 -2.07 22.88 -0.33
CA THR A 391 -2.34 21.87 0.70
C THR A 391 -3.71 21.21 0.52
N GLY A 392 -3.86 20.02 1.07
CA GLY A 392 -5.11 19.25 1.10
C GLY A 392 -5.71 19.04 -0.28
N PHE A 393 -7.05 19.12 -0.32
CA PHE A 393 -7.83 18.92 -1.53
C PHE A 393 -7.67 20.07 -2.52
N LYS A 394 -7.53 21.32 -2.04
CA LYS A 394 -7.30 22.50 -2.89
C LYS A 394 -6.03 22.35 -3.72
N GLY A 395 -4.94 21.88 -3.10
CA GLY A 395 -3.68 21.63 -3.79
C GLY A 395 -3.76 20.53 -4.84
N LEU A 396 -4.46 19.43 -4.56
CA LEU A 396 -4.69 18.37 -5.55
C LEU A 396 -5.53 18.86 -6.73
N LYS A 397 -6.60 19.63 -6.47
CA LYS A 397 -7.41 20.28 -7.52
C LYS A 397 -6.56 21.20 -8.39
N LYS A 398 -5.66 21.99 -7.79
CA LYS A 398 -4.76 22.89 -8.51
C LYS A 398 -3.75 22.12 -9.36
N ALA A 399 -3.16 21.05 -8.82
CA ALA A 399 -2.25 20.17 -9.56
C ALA A 399 -2.94 19.51 -10.77
N PHE A 400 -4.17 19.01 -10.58
CA PHE A 400 -4.97 18.42 -11.65
C PHE A 400 -5.24 19.43 -12.78
N ALA A 401 -5.67 20.66 -12.43
CA ALA A 401 -5.88 21.72 -13.41
C ALA A 401 -4.59 22.10 -14.16
N ALA A 402 -3.46 22.19 -13.44
CA ALA A 402 -2.17 22.52 -14.04
C ALA A 402 -1.71 21.48 -15.06
N ILE A 403 -1.76 20.19 -14.69
CA ILE A 403 -1.39 19.09 -15.60
C ILE A 403 -2.30 19.10 -16.83
N LYS A 404 -3.62 19.24 -16.65
CA LYS A 404 -4.57 19.25 -17.76
C LYS A 404 -4.37 20.42 -18.73
N SER A 405 -3.89 21.56 -18.23
CA SER A 405 -3.61 22.74 -19.05
C SER A 405 -2.27 22.69 -19.80
N ASP A 406 -1.37 21.77 -19.45
CA ASP A 406 -0.10 21.55 -20.12
C ASP A 406 -0.18 20.29 -20.99
N GLU A 407 -0.32 20.47 -22.30
CA GLU A 407 -0.47 19.34 -23.24
C GLU A 407 0.71 18.35 -23.19
N LYS A 408 1.92 18.82 -22.89
CA LYS A 408 3.11 17.96 -22.82
C LYS A 408 3.11 17.12 -21.56
N GLU A 409 2.72 17.73 -20.44
CA GLU A 409 2.61 17.03 -19.15
C GLU A 409 1.41 16.09 -19.13
N TYR A 410 0.27 16.49 -19.70
CA TYR A 410 -0.93 15.66 -19.81
C TYR A 410 -0.75 14.40 -20.67
N LYS A 411 0.07 14.48 -21.72
CA LYS A 411 0.37 13.32 -22.59
C LYS A 411 1.34 12.32 -21.95
N LYS A 412 2.10 12.74 -20.93
CA LYS A 412 3.07 11.91 -20.22
C LYS A 412 2.35 11.14 -19.11
#